data_AF-A0A7W1NXH1-F1
#
_entry.id   AF-A0A7W1NXH1-F1
#
_cell.length_a   1.000
_cell.length_b   1.000
_cell.length_c   1.000
_cell.angle_alpha   90.00
_cell.angle_beta   90.00
_cell.angle_gamma   90.00
#
_symmetry.space_group_name_H-M   'P 1'
#
loop_
_entity.id
_entity.type
_entity.pdbx_description
1 polymer ?
#
loop_
_entity_poly.entity_id
_entity_poly.type
_entity_poly.pdbx_seq_one_letter_code
_entity_poly.pdbx_strand_id
1 'polypeptide(L)'
;NMMRMMSRMVDTPTEGNTVIGVVATNAKLTKEQVNKVAQMAHDGIAQAIRPAHTMFDGDTLFALATGQIPANVNAVGAFAAEAVAQAIRSAVQAATSLAGVRSLKD
;
A
#
# COMPACT_ATOMS: atom_id res chain seq x y z
N ASN A 1 -13.48 -24.31 -14.38
CA ASN A 1 -12.11 -23.86 -14.72
C ASN A 1 -11.99 -22.37 -14.40
N MET A 2 -10.80 -21.78 -14.55
CA MET A 2 -10.51 -20.35 -14.35
C MET A 2 -11.60 -19.42 -14.93
N MET A 3 -12.05 -19.69 -16.15
CA MET A 3 -13.03 -18.89 -16.88
C MET A 3 -14.42 -18.86 -16.21
N ARG A 4 -14.85 -19.97 -15.61
CA ARG A 4 -16.13 -20.03 -14.87
C ARG A 4 -16.07 -19.32 -13.51
N MET A 5 -14.86 -19.17 -12.94
CA MET A 5 -14.62 -18.41 -11.71
C MET A 5 -14.59 -16.90 -12.00
N MET A 6 -13.95 -16.50 -13.10
CA MET A 6 -13.95 -15.11 -13.57
C MET A 6 -15.36 -14.61 -13.92
N SER A 7 -16.18 -15.44 -14.56
CA SER A 7 -17.59 -15.10 -14.87
C SER A 7 -18.45 -14.81 -13.63
N ARG A 8 -18.11 -15.35 -12.45
CA ARG A 8 -18.83 -15.08 -11.20
C ARG A 8 -18.40 -13.77 -10.52
N MET A 9 -17.24 -13.22 -10.88
CA MET A 9 -16.75 -11.95 -10.35
C MET A 9 -17.33 -10.72 -11.08
N VAL A 10 -18.04 -10.93 -12.20
CA VAL A 10 -18.65 -9.85 -13.00
C VAL A 10 -19.89 -9.25 -12.33
N ASP A 11 -20.57 -10.00 -11.46
CA ASP A 11 -21.87 -9.62 -10.86
C ASP A 11 -21.77 -9.12 -9.41
N THR A 12 -20.58 -8.84 -8.87
CA THR A 12 -20.44 -8.34 -7.49
C THR A 12 -20.56 -6.81 -7.48
N PRO A 13 -21.41 -6.20 -6.62
CA PRO A 13 -21.46 -4.74 -6.48
C PRO A 13 -20.05 -4.19 -6.22
N THR A 14 -19.60 -3.27 -7.07
CA THR A 14 -18.25 -2.72 -7.00
C THR A 14 -18.23 -1.52 -6.04
N GLU A 15 -18.20 -1.79 -4.74
CA GLU A 15 -17.84 -0.77 -3.75
C GLU A 15 -16.34 -0.47 -3.89
N GLY A 16 -15.98 0.81 -3.98
CA GLY A 16 -14.59 1.23 -4.14
C GLY A 16 -13.80 1.08 -2.84
N ASN A 17 -12.55 0.63 -2.93
CA ASN A 17 -11.63 0.57 -1.78
C ASN A 17 -10.50 1.59 -1.97
N THR A 18 -9.69 1.81 -0.94
CA THR A 18 -8.54 2.73 -1.03
C THR A 18 -7.50 2.37 0.02
N VAL A 19 -6.24 2.23 -0.40
CA VAL A 19 -5.10 2.40 0.52
C VAL A 19 -4.53 3.81 0.36
N ILE A 20 -4.55 4.57 1.45
CA ILE A 20 -3.89 5.88 1.52
C ILE A 20 -2.81 5.86 2.60
N GLY A 21 -1.65 6.42 2.31
CA GLY A 21 -0.54 6.39 3.26
C GLY A 21 0.61 7.31 2.93
N VAL A 22 1.58 7.37 3.85
CA VAL A 22 2.76 8.20 3.74
C VAL A 22 4.00 7.40 4.12
N VAL A 23 5.05 7.51 3.31
CA VAL A 23 6.41 7.07 3.65
C VAL A 23 7.24 8.30 4.02
N ALA A 24 7.86 8.31 5.18
CA ALA A 24 8.77 9.37 5.60
C ALA A 24 10.18 8.83 5.80
N THR A 25 11.18 9.56 5.30
CA THR A 25 12.60 9.24 5.45
C THR A 25 13.40 10.49 5.78
N ASN A 26 14.55 10.32 6.43
CA ASN A 26 15.53 11.39 6.60
C ASN A 26 16.60 11.41 5.49
N ALA A 27 16.45 10.57 4.46
CA ALA A 27 17.31 10.58 3.31
C ALA A 27 17.34 11.95 2.61
N LYS A 28 18.50 12.31 2.07
CA LYS A 28 18.68 13.50 1.23
C LYS A 28 18.39 13.14 -0.22
N LEU A 29 17.15 13.39 -0.63
CA LEU A 29 16.62 13.03 -1.94
C LEU A 29 16.08 14.28 -2.67
N THR A 30 16.18 14.29 -4.00
CA THR A 30 15.48 15.28 -4.83
C THR A 30 13.97 15.00 -4.87
N LYS A 31 13.17 15.96 -5.34
CA LYS A 31 11.72 15.79 -5.47
C LYS A 31 11.35 14.58 -6.34
N GLU A 32 12.09 14.35 -7.41
CA GLU A 32 11.89 13.24 -8.34
C GLU A 32 12.26 11.90 -7.70
N GLN A 33 13.33 11.87 -6.90
CA GLN A 33 13.72 10.70 -6.13
C GLN A 33 12.69 10.36 -5.06
N VAL A 34 12.15 11.36 -4.35
CA VAL A 34 11.04 11.16 -3.39
C VAL A 34 9.80 10.61 -4.10
N ASN A 35 9.44 11.17 -5.26
CA ASN A 35 8.33 10.64 -6.06
C ASN A 35 8.58 9.19 -6.49
N LYS A 36 9.83 8.83 -6.80
CA LYS A 36 10.18 7.44 -7.12
C LYS A 36 10.05 6.51 -5.91
N VAL A 37 10.42 6.97 -4.71
CA VAL A 37 10.19 6.21 -3.46
C VAL A 37 8.69 5.97 -3.25
N ALA A 38 7.83 6.97 -3.46
CA ALA A 38 6.38 6.79 -3.38
C ALA A 38 5.88 5.71 -4.36
N GLN A 39 6.34 5.74 -5.63
CA GLN A 39 5.99 4.72 -6.62
C GLN A 39 6.43 3.32 -6.19
N MET A 40 7.66 3.16 -5.71
CA MET A 40 8.17 1.86 -5.25
C MET A 40 7.43 1.36 -4.00
N ALA A 41 6.98 2.27 -3.14
CA ALA A 41 6.24 1.90 -1.94
C ALA A 41 4.90 1.21 -2.24
N HIS A 42 4.31 1.42 -3.43
CA HIS A 42 3.11 0.69 -3.87
C HIS A 42 3.36 -0.83 -3.98
N ASP A 43 4.60 -1.28 -4.22
CA ASP A 43 4.92 -2.71 -4.19
C ASP A 43 4.59 -3.32 -2.81
N GLY A 44 4.69 -2.52 -1.74
CA GLY A 44 4.29 -2.91 -0.40
C GLY A 44 2.79 -3.17 -0.24
N ILE A 45 1.96 -2.42 -0.98
CA ILE A 45 0.51 -2.65 -1.05
C ILE A 45 0.26 -4.03 -1.69
N ALA A 46 0.85 -4.28 -2.85
CA ALA A 46 0.71 -5.55 -3.56
C ALA A 46 1.27 -6.76 -2.79
N GLN A 47 2.26 -6.56 -1.91
CA GLN A 47 2.78 -7.60 -1.01
C GLN A 47 1.82 -7.93 0.14
N ALA A 48 1.01 -6.98 0.59
CA ALA A 48 0.14 -7.16 1.76
C ALA A 48 -1.34 -7.39 1.41
N ILE A 49 -1.79 -6.94 0.24
CA ILE A 49 -3.19 -6.98 -0.21
C ILE A 49 -3.26 -7.68 -1.56
N ARG A 50 -4.24 -8.60 -1.72
CA ARG A 50 -4.42 -9.34 -2.97
C ARG A 50 -5.91 -9.64 -3.26
N PRO A 51 -6.46 -9.18 -4.40
CA PRO A 51 -5.84 -8.28 -5.39
C PRO A 51 -5.68 -6.86 -4.84
N ALA A 52 -4.70 -6.12 -5.38
CA ALA A 52 -4.48 -4.69 -5.14
C ALA A 52 -4.46 -3.95 -6.49
N HIS A 53 -4.59 -2.62 -6.47
CA HIS A 53 -4.54 -1.77 -7.68
C HIS A 53 -5.59 -2.15 -8.75
N THR A 54 -6.77 -2.58 -8.32
CA THR A 54 -7.90 -2.79 -9.23
C THR A 54 -8.45 -1.45 -9.72
N MET A 55 -9.30 -1.47 -10.74
CA MET A 55 -10.00 -0.26 -11.23
C MET A 55 -10.92 0.40 -10.20
N PHE A 56 -11.19 -0.29 -9.09
CA PHE A 56 -12.04 0.21 -8.01
C PHE A 56 -11.24 0.70 -6.80
N ASP A 57 -9.91 0.66 -6.87
CA ASP A 57 -9.02 1.07 -5.79
C ASP A 57 -8.49 2.50 -6.01
N GLY A 58 -8.63 3.34 -4.99
CA GLY A 58 -8.09 4.71 -4.94
C GLY A 58 -6.65 4.80 -4.41
N ASP A 59 -5.83 3.77 -4.60
CA ASP A 59 -4.54 3.63 -3.90
C ASP A 59 -3.61 4.83 -4.14
N THR A 60 -3.17 5.47 -3.06
CA THR A 60 -2.32 6.67 -3.11
C THR A 60 -1.31 6.68 -1.96
N LEU A 61 -0.02 6.61 -2.28
CA LEU A 61 1.06 6.82 -1.32
C LEU A 61 1.80 8.13 -1.60
N PHE A 62 2.03 8.90 -0.55
CA PHE A 62 2.94 10.05 -0.58
C PHE A 62 4.28 9.67 0.03
N ALA A 63 5.36 10.31 -0.42
CA ALA A 63 6.67 10.20 0.22
C ALA A 63 7.19 11.57 0.64
N LEU A 64 7.90 11.59 1.77
CA LEU A 64 8.51 12.78 2.38
C LEU A 64 9.97 12.47 2.72
N ALA A 65 10.86 13.42 2.43
CA ALA A 65 12.29 13.31 2.76
C ALA A 65 12.76 14.58 3.48
N THR A 66 13.27 14.46 4.70
CA THR A 66 13.72 15.62 5.50
C THR A 66 15.12 16.14 5.13
N GLY A 67 15.85 15.45 4.23
CA GLY A 67 17.04 16.03 3.60
C GLY A 67 18.36 15.85 4.36
N GLN A 68 18.42 14.99 5.38
CA GLN A 68 19.53 14.96 6.35
C GLN A 68 20.71 14.06 5.92
N ILE A 69 20.44 12.85 5.43
CA ILE A 69 21.46 11.81 5.22
C ILE A 69 21.54 11.40 3.73
N PRO A 70 22.70 11.53 3.05
CA PRO A 70 22.85 11.01 1.69
C PRO A 70 22.53 9.52 1.62
N ALA A 71 21.67 9.10 0.69
CA ALA A 71 21.25 7.71 0.56
C ALA A 71 20.97 7.34 -0.90
N ASN A 72 21.06 6.05 -1.21
CA ASN A 72 20.67 5.52 -2.52
C ASN A 72 19.15 5.40 -2.62
N VAL A 73 18.54 6.05 -3.61
CA VAL A 73 17.07 6.07 -3.79
C VAL A 73 16.46 4.66 -3.95
N ASN A 74 17.15 3.73 -4.60
CA ASN A 74 16.63 2.37 -4.80
C ASN A 74 16.60 1.60 -3.49
N ALA A 75 17.62 1.76 -2.64
CA ALA A 75 17.63 1.16 -1.31
C ALA A 75 16.51 1.72 -0.44
N VAL A 76 16.33 3.05 -0.44
CA VAL A 76 15.22 3.70 0.29
C VAL A 76 13.86 3.21 -0.22
N GLY A 77 13.68 3.12 -1.54
CA GLY A 77 12.45 2.64 -2.14
C GLY A 77 12.14 1.17 -1.82
N ALA A 78 13.14 0.29 -1.80
CA ALA A 78 12.96 -1.11 -1.43
C ALA A 78 12.51 -1.25 0.04
N PHE A 79 13.17 -0.55 0.96
CA PHE A 79 12.74 -0.51 2.36
C PHE A 79 11.39 0.18 2.55
N ALA A 80 11.04 1.16 1.71
CA ALA A 80 9.72 1.78 1.73
C ALA A 80 8.61 0.78 1.39
N ALA A 81 8.80 -0.08 0.39
CA ALA A 81 7.85 -1.15 0.07
C ALA A 81 7.66 -2.11 1.25
N GLU A 82 8.75 -2.59 1.85
CA GLU A 82 8.69 -3.47 3.02
C GLU A 82 7.98 -2.79 4.21
N ALA A 83 8.31 -1.52 4.47
CA ALA A 83 7.72 -0.74 5.54
C ALA A 83 6.21 -0.54 5.34
N VAL A 84 5.76 -0.27 4.11
CA VAL A 84 4.33 -0.17 3.78
C VAL A 84 3.62 -1.50 3.98
N ALA A 85 4.18 -2.60 3.48
CA ALA A 85 3.59 -3.93 3.68
C ALA A 85 3.45 -4.25 5.18
N GLN A 86 4.46 -3.90 5.98
CA GLN A 86 4.42 -4.10 7.41
C GLN A 86 3.43 -3.17 8.12
N ALA A 87 3.31 -1.92 7.68
CA ALA A 87 2.33 -0.97 8.20
C ALA A 87 0.90 -1.47 7.97
N ILE A 88 0.60 -1.99 6.78
CA ILE A 88 -0.71 -2.58 6.46
C ILE A 88 -1.00 -3.77 7.37
N ARG A 89 -0.07 -4.72 7.49
CA ARG A 89 -0.24 -5.88 8.40
C ARG A 89 -0.46 -5.44 9.85
N SER A 90 0.29 -4.44 10.31
CA SER A 90 0.15 -3.88 11.65
C SER A 90 -1.21 -3.21 11.84
N ALA A 91 -1.73 -2.51 10.82
CA ALA A 91 -3.04 -1.88 10.86
C ALA A 91 -4.16 -2.92 11.00
N VAL A 92 -4.11 -4.00 10.21
CA VAL A 92 -5.08 -5.11 10.31
C VAL A 92 -5.01 -5.79 11.68
N GLN A 93 -3.80 -6.00 12.21
CA GLN A 93 -3.61 -6.53 13.56
C GLN A 93 -4.06 -5.56 14.65
N ALA A 94 -4.00 -4.25 14.43
CA ALA A 94 -4.42 -3.26 15.41
C ALA A 94 -5.94 -3.05 15.42
N ALA A 95 -6.61 -3.25 14.29
CA ALA A 95 -8.04 -3.03 14.10
C ALA A 95 -8.92 -3.76 15.14
N THR A 96 -10.11 -3.21 15.35
CA THR A 96 -11.19 -3.77 16.18
C THR A 96 -12.48 -3.74 15.39
N SER A 97 -13.38 -4.67 15.68
CA SER A 97 -14.64 -4.82 14.95
C SER A 97 -15.53 -3.59 15.12
N LEU A 98 -16.18 -3.17 14.03
CA LEU A 98 -17.02 -1.98 14.00
C LEU A 98 -18.13 -2.13 12.96
N ALA A 99 -19.33 -1.64 13.29
CA ALA A 99 -20.48 -1.61 12.37
C ALA A 99 -20.81 -2.97 11.72
N GLY A 100 -20.63 -4.07 12.46
CA GLY A 100 -20.86 -5.43 11.96
C GLY A 100 -19.73 -6.02 11.10
N VAL A 101 -18.66 -5.26 10.83
CA VAL A 101 -17.44 -5.74 10.18
C VAL A 101 -16.49 -6.27 11.24
N ARG A 102 -16.09 -7.54 11.12
CA ARG A 102 -15.18 -8.21 12.05
C ARG A 102 -13.73 -7.84 11.77
N SER A 103 -12.96 -7.71 12.84
CA SER A 103 -11.50 -7.57 12.80
C SER A 103 -10.80 -8.93 12.79
N LEU A 104 -9.48 -8.92 12.57
CA LEU A 104 -8.66 -10.13 12.59
C LEU A 104 -8.62 -10.82 13.97
N LYS A 105 -8.89 -10.08 15.06
CA LYS A 105 -8.81 -10.61 16.43
C LYS A 105 -10.01 -11.47 16.83
N ASP A 106 -11.10 -11.39 16.08
CA ASP A 106 -12.34 -12.14 16.34
C ASP A 106 -12.33 -13.50 15.67
#